data_AF-A0A3B4VPY9-F1
#
_entry.id   AF-A0A3B4VPY9-F1
#
_cell.length_a   1.000
_cell.length_b   1.000
_cell.length_c   1.000
_cell.angle_alpha   90.00
_cell.angle_beta   90.00
_cell.angle_gamma   90.00
#
_symmetry.space_group_name_H-M   'P 1'
#
loop_
_entity.id
_entity.type
_entity.pdbx_description
1 polymer ?
#
loop_
_entity_poly.entity_id
_entity_poly.type
_entity_poly.pdbx_seq_one_letter_code
_entity_poly.pdbx_strand_id
1 'polypeptide(L)'
;MANFNLYVASCVLLLALSWRTATGHPLPALRTEECEQCSLLFKSLLLNITELLKGDVLCFGITSEKVVVRSKADTLLACAPPLTQNSNCMMQRNSSFSERECLKNIMEDLAYYEAAIKSYLKSQLRSPAEEEARLSPTLTIIESLKNCSRMQNENNSSEVTAQMWGSDTYSNREQMCKMMRGFHVRAITINRAMGYISSGDHRK
;
A
#
# COMPACT_ATOMS: atom_id res chain seq x y z
N MET A 1 -29.83 48.74 -9.07
CA MET A 1 -28.70 48.08 -9.77
C MET A 1 -27.40 47.99 -8.96
N ALA A 2 -27.30 48.56 -7.75
CA ALA A 2 -26.08 48.44 -6.91
C ALA A 2 -26.00 47.12 -6.10
N ASN A 3 -27.14 46.57 -5.67
CA ASN A 3 -27.18 45.34 -4.84
C ASN A 3 -26.75 44.06 -5.58
N PHE A 4 -26.92 44.00 -6.91
CA PHE A 4 -26.54 42.82 -7.69
C PHE A 4 -25.01 42.71 -7.83
N ASN A 5 -24.32 43.85 -7.97
CA ASN A 5 -22.85 43.89 -8.06
C ASN A 5 -22.18 43.50 -6.74
N LEU A 6 -22.78 43.84 -5.60
CA LEU A 6 -22.29 43.44 -4.27
C LEU A 6 -22.37 41.92 -4.05
N TYR A 7 -23.46 41.30 -4.49
CA TYR A 7 -23.64 39.85 -4.39
C TYR A 7 -22.66 39.08 -5.29
N VAL A 8 -22.46 39.55 -6.52
CA VAL A 8 -21.50 38.93 -7.45
C VAL A 8 -20.07 39.08 -6.94
N ALA A 9 -19.69 40.24 -6.41
CA ALA A 9 -18.38 40.46 -5.81
C ALA A 9 -18.15 39.56 -4.58
N SER A 10 -19.17 39.40 -3.73
CA SER A 10 -19.12 38.50 -2.56
C SER A 10 -18.99 37.02 -2.96
N CYS A 11 -19.68 36.58 -4.01
CA CYS A 11 -19.59 35.21 -4.50
C CYS A 11 -18.21 34.92 -5.14
N VAL A 12 -17.63 35.88 -5.86
CA VAL A 12 -16.28 35.74 -6.43
C VAL A 12 -15.20 35.68 -5.33
N LEU A 13 -15.34 36.48 -4.27
CA LEU A 13 -14.46 36.42 -3.10
C LEU A 13 -14.53 35.06 -2.37
N LEU A 14 -15.73 34.49 -2.22
CA LEU A 14 -15.91 33.17 -1.60
C LEU A 14 -15.31 32.05 -2.45
N LEU A 15 -15.42 32.14 -3.79
CA LEU A 15 -14.78 31.18 -4.69
C LEU A 15 -13.26 31.27 -4.64
N ALA A 16 -12.68 32.48 -4.56
CA ALA A 16 -11.24 32.68 -4.41
C ALA A 16 -10.70 32.19 -3.05
N LEU A 17 -11.49 32.30 -1.97
CA LEU A 17 -11.14 31.77 -0.64
C LEU A 17 -11.23 30.24 -0.54
N SER A 18 -12.02 29.61 -1.41
CA SER A 18 -12.13 28.15 -1.52
C SER A 18 -11.02 27.50 -2.34
N TRP A 19 -10.20 28.29 -3.05
CA TRP A 19 -8.92 27.84 -3.60
C TRP A 19 -7.86 27.76 -2.50
N ARG A 20 -8.09 26.88 -1.53
CA ARG A 20 -6.96 26.20 -0.90
C ARG A 20 -6.43 25.24 -1.94
N THR A 21 -5.47 25.71 -2.74
CA THR A 21 -4.56 24.80 -3.41
C THR A 21 -4.03 23.88 -2.31
N ALA A 22 -4.31 22.58 -2.44
CA ALA A 22 -3.56 21.59 -1.70
C ALA A 22 -2.13 21.72 -2.24
N THR A 23 -1.35 22.62 -1.64
CA THR A 23 0.07 22.73 -1.91
C THR A 23 0.70 21.49 -1.30
N GLY A 24 0.77 20.43 -2.11
CA GLY A 24 1.77 19.40 -1.91
C GLY A 24 3.11 20.13 -1.96
N HIS A 25 3.64 20.44 -0.79
CA HIS A 25 4.96 21.06 -0.71
C HIS A 25 5.94 20.04 -1.30
N PRO A 26 6.86 20.45 -2.20
CA PRO A 26 7.93 19.57 -2.60
C PRO A 26 8.64 19.11 -1.32
N LEU A 27 8.80 17.79 -1.19
CA LEU A 27 9.47 17.16 -0.07
C LEU A 27 10.83 17.86 0.12
N PRO A 28 11.16 18.32 1.35
CA PRO A 28 12.52 18.71 1.65
C PRO A 28 13.45 17.54 1.33
N ALA A 29 14.34 17.71 0.36
CA ALA A 29 15.32 16.71 -0.02
C ALA A 29 16.33 16.54 1.13
N LEU A 30 16.03 15.65 2.08
CA LEU A 30 16.95 15.34 3.17
C LEU A 30 17.15 13.83 3.25
N ARG A 31 18.35 13.40 2.83
CA ARG A 31 18.92 12.03 2.74
C ARG A 31 18.61 11.34 1.39
N THR A 32 19.32 11.76 0.35
CA THR A 32 18.84 11.78 -1.05
C THR A 32 19.12 10.56 -1.93
N GLU A 33 19.91 9.55 -1.57
CA GLU A 33 20.12 8.42 -2.50
C GLU A 33 19.42 7.14 -2.05
N GLU A 34 19.64 6.70 -0.81
CA GLU A 34 19.03 5.46 -0.32
C GLU A 34 17.50 5.57 -0.09
N CYS A 35 17.00 6.74 0.35
CA CYS A 35 15.56 6.94 0.55
C CYS A 35 14.80 7.03 -0.77
N GLU A 36 15.40 7.65 -1.80
CA GLU A 36 14.78 7.79 -3.10
C GLU A 36 14.60 6.42 -3.75
N GLN A 37 15.64 5.57 -3.73
CA GLN A 37 15.59 4.24 -4.32
C GLN A 37 14.49 3.37 -3.70
N CYS A 38 14.34 3.38 -2.38
CA CYS A 38 13.30 2.59 -1.72
C CYS A 38 11.90 3.14 -1.97
N SER A 39 11.74 4.47 -2.02
CA SER A 39 10.46 5.11 -2.36
C SER A 39 10.00 4.74 -3.78
N LEU A 40 10.93 4.67 -4.73
CA LEU A 40 10.66 4.20 -6.09
C LEU A 40 10.23 2.74 -6.11
N LEU A 41 10.88 1.87 -5.32
CA LEU A 41 10.48 0.46 -5.22
C LEU A 41 9.06 0.29 -4.65
N PHE A 42 8.66 1.07 -3.64
CA PHE A 42 7.28 1.04 -3.12
C PHE A 42 6.26 1.52 -4.15
N LYS A 43 6.60 2.54 -4.94
CA LYS A 43 5.77 3.00 -6.05
C LYS A 43 5.65 1.92 -7.13
N SER A 44 6.75 1.28 -7.49
CA SER A 44 6.79 0.16 -8.44
C SER A 44 5.93 -1.01 -7.96
N LEU A 45 5.96 -1.34 -6.66
CA LEU A 45 5.10 -2.36 -6.07
C LEU A 45 3.62 -2.04 -6.27
N LEU A 46 3.21 -0.81 -5.95
CA LEU A 46 1.83 -0.38 -6.12
C LEU A 46 1.38 -0.44 -7.58
N LEU A 47 2.19 0.08 -8.51
CA LEU A 47 1.89 0.06 -9.94
C LEU A 47 1.81 -1.36 -10.49
N ASN A 48 2.75 -2.22 -10.10
CA ASN A 48 2.78 -3.61 -10.53
C ASN A 48 1.54 -4.39 -10.06
N ILE A 49 1.13 -4.24 -8.79
CA ILE A 49 -0.09 -4.87 -8.28
C ILE A 49 -1.33 -4.29 -8.97
N THR A 50 -1.36 -2.97 -9.21
CA THR A 50 -2.46 -2.31 -9.93
C THR A 50 -2.63 -2.91 -11.31
N GLU A 51 -1.54 -3.09 -12.05
CA GLU A 51 -1.56 -3.69 -13.39
C GLU A 51 -1.94 -5.17 -13.37
N LEU A 52 -1.39 -5.92 -12.42
CA LEU A 52 -1.75 -7.33 -12.20
C LEU A 52 -3.26 -7.51 -11.95
N LEU A 53 -3.89 -6.60 -11.22
CA LEU A 53 -5.32 -6.63 -10.93
C LEU A 53 -6.21 -6.19 -12.10
N LYS A 54 -5.67 -5.43 -13.06
CA LYS A 54 -6.35 -5.08 -14.32
C LYS A 54 -6.25 -6.18 -15.36
N GLY A 55 -5.23 -7.04 -15.28
CA GLY A 55 -4.96 -8.08 -16.25
C GLY A 55 -5.92 -9.27 -16.22
N ASP A 56 -6.07 -9.92 -17.37
CA ASP A 56 -7.03 -11.01 -17.61
C ASP A 56 -6.50 -12.41 -17.30
N VAL A 57 -5.58 -12.54 -16.34
CA VAL A 57 -5.01 -13.85 -15.98
C VAL A 57 -5.44 -14.27 -14.58
N LEU A 58 -5.04 -13.49 -13.56
CA LEU A 58 -5.24 -13.87 -12.17
C LEU A 58 -6.68 -13.64 -11.70
N CYS A 59 -7.29 -12.53 -12.08
CA CYS A 59 -8.65 -12.17 -11.65
C CYS A 59 -9.72 -12.43 -12.73
N PHE A 60 -9.34 -13.05 -13.86
CA PHE A 60 -10.27 -13.31 -14.96
C PHE A 60 -11.37 -14.31 -14.58
N GLY A 61 -12.61 -13.95 -14.91
CA GLY A 61 -13.81 -14.71 -14.57
C GLY A 61 -14.16 -14.74 -13.08
N ILE A 62 -13.49 -13.92 -12.25
CA ILE A 62 -13.79 -13.78 -10.81
C ILE A 62 -14.65 -12.54 -10.60
N THR A 63 -15.93 -12.76 -10.31
CA THR A 63 -16.92 -11.69 -10.10
C THR A 63 -16.91 -11.15 -8.66
N SER A 64 -16.41 -11.92 -7.70
CA SER A 64 -16.33 -11.49 -6.31
C SER A 64 -15.43 -10.26 -6.19
N GLU A 65 -15.96 -9.13 -5.73
CA GLU A 65 -15.21 -7.89 -5.44
C GLU A 65 -14.48 -7.91 -4.08
N LYS A 66 -14.61 -9.00 -3.31
CA LYS A 66 -14.08 -9.09 -1.94
C LYS A 66 -12.57 -8.82 -1.88
N VAL A 67 -12.20 -8.05 -0.87
CA VAL A 67 -10.82 -7.75 -0.49
C VAL A 67 -10.48 -8.56 0.74
N VAL A 68 -9.39 -9.32 0.71
CA VAL A 68 -8.94 -10.14 1.85
C VAL A 68 -7.54 -9.72 2.27
N VAL A 69 -7.43 -9.24 3.50
CA VAL A 69 -6.15 -8.95 4.16
C VAL A 69 -5.99 -9.96 5.29
N ARG A 70 -5.01 -10.85 5.16
CA ARG A 70 -4.74 -11.93 6.12
C ARG A 70 -3.41 -11.78 6.84
N SER A 71 -2.58 -10.82 6.42
CA SER A 71 -1.43 -10.41 7.20
C SER A 71 -1.87 -9.97 8.59
N LYS A 72 -1.14 -10.42 9.60
CA LYS A 72 -1.35 -10.06 11.01
C LYS A 72 -0.69 -8.73 11.39
N ALA A 73 0.00 -8.09 10.45
CA ALA A 73 0.67 -6.82 10.70
C ALA A 73 -0.34 -5.68 10.90
N ASP A 74 -0.11 -4.91 11.96
CA ASP A 74 -0.90 -3.74 12.34
C ASP A 74 -0.49 -2.49 11.56
N THR A 75 0.00 -2.62 10.32
CA THR A 75 0.51 -1.51 9.49
C THR A 75 -0.44 -0.32 9.41
N LEU A 76 -1.76 -0.55 9.37
CA LEU A 76 -2.75 0.53 9.37
C LEU A 76 -2.65 1.40 10.63
N LEU A 77 -2.48 0.80 11.80
CA LEU A 77 -2.34 1.50 13.07
C LEU A 77 -0.91 2.00 13.27
N ALA A 78 0.08 1.14 13.03
CA ALA A 78 1.50 1.41 13.20
C ALA A 78 1.98 2.61 12.36
N CYS A 79 1.46 2.75 11.14
CA CYS A 79 1.83 3.79 10.19
C CYS A 79 0.85 4.97 10.12
N ALA A 80 -0.20 4.99 10.94
CA ALA A 80 -1.10 6.14 10.99
C ALA A 80 -0.35 7.36 11.57
N PRO A 81 -0.48 8.55 10.95
CA PRO A 81 0.05 9.77 11.54
C PRO A 81 -0.62 10.06 12.88
N PRO A 82 0.04 10.80 13.79
CA PRO A 82 -0.57 11.20 15.05
C PRO A 82 -1.79 12.10 14.77
N LEU A 83 -2.82 11.99 15.60
CA LEU A 83 -4.03 12.79 15.43
C LEU A 83 -3.71 14.27 15.60
N THR A 84 -3.99 15.04 14.54
CA THR A 84 -4.32 16.45 14.70
C THR A 84 -5.79 16.52 15.12
N GLN A 85 -6.17 17.46 15.98
CA GLN A 85 -7.44 17.49 16.73
C GLN A 85 -8.75 17.45 15.89
N ASN A 86 -8.70 17.32 14.56
CA ASN A 86 -9.83 17.50 13.65
C ASN A 86 -10.12 16.31 12.70
N SER A 87 -9.50 15.13 12.86
CA SER A 87 -9.79 13.98 11.98
C SER A 87 -10.79 12.98 12.61
N ASN A 88 -12.08 13.16 12.32
CA ASN A 88 -13.16 12.30 12.84
C ASN A 88 -13.25 10.90 12.20
N CYS A 89 -12.37 10.57 11.24
CA CYS A 89 -12.46 9.32 10.47
C CYS A 89 -11.41 8.26 10.86
N MET A 90 -10.50 8.53 11.80
CA MET A 90 -9.46 7.57 12.21
C MET A 90 -9.61 7.17 13.68
N MET A 91 -9.43 5.88 13.98
CA MET A 91 -9.37 5.36 15.34
C MET A 91 -8.29 6.10 16.14
N GLN A 92 -8.64 6.48 17.38
CA GLN A 92 -7.77 7.23 18.26
C GLN A 92 -6.52 6.42 18.62
N ARG A 93 -5.32 6.89 18.25
CA ARG A 93 -4.06 6.35 18.76
C ARG A 93 -3.54 7.27 19.86
N ASN A 94 -3.41 6.73 21.07
CA ASN A 94 -2.90 7.46 22.23
C ASN A 94 -1.36 7.54 22.26
N SER A 95 -0.67 6.92 21.29
CA SER A 95 0.79 6.86 21.22
C SER A 95 1.34 7.72 20.07
N SER A 96 2.55 8.25 20.25
CA SER A 96 3.29 8.94 19.18
C SER A 96 3.61 8.01 18.01
N PHE A 97 3.77 8.58 16.82
CA PHE A 97 4.22 7.84 15.64
C PHE A 97 5.64 7.29 15.84
N SER A 98 5.86 6.04 15.46
CA SER A 98 7.16 5.38 15.50
C SER A 98 7.56 4.91 14.10
N GLU A 99 8.57 5.56 13.51
CA GLU A 99 9.10 5.19 12.17
C GLU A 99 9.51 3.71 12.16
N ARG A 100 10.21 3.26 13.20
CA ARG A 100 10.67 1.86 13.34
C ARG A 100 9.51 0.87 13.40
N GLU A 101 8.47 1.17 14.18
CA GLU A 101 7.31 0.28 14.32
C GLU A 101 6.51 0.20 13.02
N CYS A 102 6.33 1.33 12.34
CA CYS A 102 5.72 1.37 11.02
C CYS A 102 6.51 0.50 10.02
N LEU A 103 7.82 0.72 9.87
CA LEU A 103 8.65 -0.05 8.94
C LEU A 103 8.65 -1.56 9.27
N LYS A 104 8.69 -1.93 10.55
CA LYS A 104 8.58 -3.34 10.99
C LYS A 104 7.28 -3.98 10.48
N ASN A 105 6.13 -3.33 10.69
CA ASN A 105 4.84 -3.86 10.25
C ASN A 105 4.74 -3.92 8.72
N ILE A 106 5.32 -2.94 8.00
CA ILE A 106 5.44 -3.00 6.54
C ILE A 106 6.23 -4.24 6.10
N MET A 107 7.35 -4.54 6.75
CA MET A 107 8.14 -5.73 6.42
C MET A 107 7.37 -7.04 6.69
N GLU A 108 6.59 -7.09 7.78
CA GLU A 108 5.73 -8.23 8.09
C GLU A 108 4.64 -8.42 7.02
N ASP A 109 4.00 -7.34 6.56
CA ASP A 109 3.08 -7.38 5.42
C ASP A 109 3.78 -7.93 4.17
N LEU A 110 4.95 -7.40 3.81
CA LEU A 110 5.71 -7.85 2.62
C LEU A 110 6.11 -9.33 2.72
N ALA A 111 6.58 -9.78 3.88
CA ALA A 111 6.95 -11.18 4.11
C ALA A 111 5.74 -12.11 3.99
N TYR A 112 4.59 -11.71 4.54
CA TYR A 112 3.34 -12.46 4.40
C TYR A 112 2.94 -12.62 2.93
N TYR A 113 2.92 -11.52 2.15
CA TYR A 113 2.52 -11.58 0.75
C TYR A 113 3.52 -12.34 -0.12
N GLU A 114 4.82 -12.21 0.13
CA GLU A 114 5.82 -13.03 -0.55
C GLU A 114 5.59 -14.52 -0.33
N ALA A 115 5.41 -14.94 0.93
CA ALA A 115 5.19 -16.33 1.29
C ALA A 115 3.86 -16.85 0.70
N ALA A 116 2.81 -16.04 0.72
CA ALA A 116 1.53 -16.37 0.08
C ALA A 116 1.66 -16.56 -1.44
N ILE A 117 2.37 -15.66 -2.13
CA ILE A 117 2.63 -15.76 -3.58
C ILE A 117 3.47 -17.00 -3.89
N LYS A 118 4.58 -17.23 -3.18
CA LYS A 118 5.43 -18.41 -3.37
C LYS A 118 4.66 -19.72 -3.10
N SER A 119 3.82 -19.74 -2.08
CA SER A 119 3.00 -20.90 -1.74
C SER A 119 1.95 -21.17 -2.83
N TYR A 120 1.30 -20.13 -3.35
CA TYR A 120 0.35 -20.24 -4.47
C TYR A 120 1.00 -20.81 -5.72
N LEU A 121 2.17 -20.29 -6.10
CA LEU A 121 2.89 -20.74 -7.30
C LEU A 121 3.38 -22.21 -7.19
N LYS A 122 3.50 -22.74 -5.98
CA LYS A 122 3.76 -24.17 -5.73
C LYS A 122 2.49 -25.04 -5.71
N SER A 123 1.31 -24.42 -5.68
CA SER A 123 0.03 -25.13 -5.70
C SER A 123 -0.39 -25.49 -7.13
N GLN A 124 -1.53 -26.15 -7.27
CA GLN A 124 -2.08 -26.45 -8.59
C GLN A 124 -2.65 -25.17 -9.23
N LEU A 125 -2.03 -24.74 -10.34
CA LEU A 125 -2.39 -23.54 -11.10
C LEU A 125 -3.30 -23.87 -12.29
N ARG A 126 -4.09 -22.90 -12.75
CA ARG A 126 -4.92 -23.07 -13.97
C ARG A 126 -4.06 -22.90 -15.22
N SER A 127 -3.24 -21.85 -15.27
CA SER A 127 -2.31 -21.58 -16.37
C SER A 127 -0.91 -21.25 -15.81
N PRO A 128 -0.08 -22.28 -15.50
CA PRO A 128 1.17 -22.10 -14.76
C PRO A 128 2.09 -21.01 -15.33
N ALA A 129 2.37 -21.06 -16.64
CA ALA A 129 3.27 -20.11 -17.28
C ALA A 129 2.75 -18.66 -17.24
N GLU A 130 1.45 -18.45 -17.43
CA GLU A 130 0.84 -17.12 -17.42
C GLU A 130 0.75 -16.56 -15.99
N GLU A 131 0.31 -17.37 -15.04
CA GLU A 131 0.15 -16.96 -13.64
C GLU A 131 1.49 -16.66 -12.99
N GLU A 132 2.51 -17.49 -13.24
CA GLU A 132 3.88 -17.24 -12.82
C GLU A 132 4.43 -15.95 -13.44
N ALA A 133 4.31 -15.79 -14.76
CA ALA A 133 4.79 -14.58 -15.43
C ALA A 133 4.16 -13.29 -14.89
N ARG A 134 2.91 -13.34 -14.42
CA ARG A 134 2.22 -12.19 -13.82
C ARG A 134 2.62 -11.96 -12.36
N LEU A 135 2.82 -13.00 -11.57
CA LEU A 135 3.12 -12.88 -10.14
C LEU A 135 4.61 -12.66 -9.84
N SER A 136 5.52 -13.23 -10.65
CA SER A 136 6.97 -13.14 -10.46
C SER A 136 7.52 -11.71 -10.36
N PRO A 137 7.08 -10.72 -11.16
CA PRO A 137 7.50 -9.34 -11.00
C PRO A 137 7.22 -8.78 -9.59
N THR A 138 6.11 -9.18 -8.96
CA THR A 138 5.79 -8.78 -7.59
C THR A 138 6.81 -9.33 -6.60
N LEU A 139 7.20 -10.60 -6.75
CA LEU A 139 8.22 -11.23 -5.90
C LEU A 139 9.57 -10.51 -6.02
N THR A 140 10.00 -10.20 -7.24
CA THR A 140 11.26 -9.48 -7.49
C THR A 140 11.27 -8.09 -6.85
N ILE A 141 10.14 -7.37 -6.90
CA ILE A 141 10.02 -6.06 -6.24
C ILE A 141 10.06 -6.22 -4.72
N ILE A 142 9.37 -7.22 -4.14
CA ILE A 142 9.41 -7.47 -2.69
C ILE A 142 10.83 -7.80 -2.22
N GLU A 143 11.55 -8.66 -2.95
CA GLU A 143 12.94 -8.99 -2.64
C GLU A 143 13.83 -7.74 -2.67
N SER A 144 13.68 -6.90 -3.70
CA SER A 144 14.39 -5.62 -3.79
C SER A 144 14.06 -4.69 -2.62
N LEU A 145 12.79 -4.65 -2.18
CA LEU A 145 12.35 -3.88 -1.02
C LEU A 145 12.92 -4.40 0.31
N LYS A 146 13.10 -5.71 0.46
CA LYS A 146 13.73 -6.29 1.66
C LYS A 146 15.21 -5.93 1.75
N ASN A 147 15.88 -5.83 0.61
CA ASN A 147 17.29 -5.46 0.53
C ASN A 147 17.54 -3.94 0.66
N CYS A 148 16.49 -3.12 0.63
CA CYS A 148 16.58 -1.68 0.93
C CYS A 148 17.15 -1.44 2.34
N SER A 149 18.13 -0.54 2.46
CA SER A 149 18.81 -0.22 3.74
C SER A 149 17.87 0.20 4.88
N ARG A 150 16.75 0.88 4.57
CA ARG A 150 15.73 1.26 5.57
C ARG A 150 14.88 0.09 6.10
N MET A 151 14.92 -1.04 5.40
CA MET A 151 14.12 -2.23 5.71
C MET A 151 14.98 -3.38 6.26
N GLN A 152 16.25 -3.14 6.59
CA GLN A 152 17.07 -4.15 7.24
C GLN A 152 16.73 -4.22 8.74
N ASN A 153 16.00 -5.26 9.14
CA ASN A 153 15.84 -5.70 10.54
C ASN A 153 15.74 -7.24 10.56
N GLU A 154 16.08 -7.84 11.71
CA GLU A 154 16.28 -9.28 11.94
C GLU A 154 15.22 -10.18 11.26
N ASN A 155 15.72 -11.30 10.71
CA ASN A 155 15.02 -12.28 9.90
C ASN A 155 13.73 -12.82 10.54
N ASN A 156 12.61 -12.13 10.34
CA ASN A 156 11.30 -12.65 10.68
C ASN A 156 10.79 -13.52 9.53
N SER A 157 11.05 -14.82 9.63
CA SER A 157 10.40 -15.83 8.80
C SER A 157 8.91 -15.86 9.15
N SER A 158 8.06 -15.32 8.27
CA SER A 158 6.62 -15.51 8.39
C SER A 158 6.27 -16.85 7.74
N GLU A 159 5.94 -17.85 8.55
CA GLU A 159 5.46 -19.13 8.09
C GLU A 159 4.00 -18.98 7.60
N VAL A 160 3.81 -18.87 6.29
CA VAL A 160 2.47 -19.04 5.69
C VAL A 160 2.21 -20.54 5.62
N THR A 161 1.28 -20.99 6.46
CA THR A 161 0.92 -22.40 6.65
C THR A 161 0.53 -23.08 5.33
N ALA A 162 1.04 -24.30 5.12
CA ALA A 162 0.83 -25.16 3.96
C ALA A 162 -0.66 -25.46 3.61
N GLN A 163 -1.60 -25.07 4.46
CA GLN A 163 -3.03 -25.37 4.32
C GLN A 163 -3.83 -24.27 3.58
N MET A 164 -3.16 -23.32 2.95
CA MET A 164 -3.85 -22.18 2.31
C MET A 164 -4.57 -22.54 1.01
N TRP A 165 -4.11 -23.56 0.28
CA TRP A 165 -4.56 -23.88 -1.08
C TRP A 165 -5.14 -25.29 -1.15
N GLY A 166 -6.26 -25.45 -1.85
CA GLY A 166 -6.90 -26.74 -2.11
C GLY A 166 -6.48 -27.34 -3.46
N SER A 167 -7.23 -28.34 -3.93
CA SER A 167 -7.04 -28.95 -5.26
C SER A 167 -7.77 -28.21 -6.38
N ASP A 168 -8.76 -27.37 -6.07
CA ASP A 168 -9.54 -26.64 -7.08
C ASP A 168 -8.81 -25.36 -7.53
N THR A 169 -8.38 -25.34 -8.78
CA THR A 169 -7.61 -24.24 -9.36
C THR A 169 -8.42 -22.94 -9.47
N TYR A 170 -9.75 -23.02 -9.63
CA TYR A 170 -10.62 -21.85 -9.65
C TYR A 170 -10.66 -21.17 -8.27
N SER A 171 -10.97 -21.94 -7.22
CA SER A 171 -11.07 -21.45 -5.84
C SER A 171 -9.73 -20.90 -5.33
N ASN A 172 -8.62 -21.58 -5.65
CA ASN A 172 -7.28 -21.08 -5.32
C ASN A 172 -7.02 -19.72 -6.00
N ARG A 173 -7.30 -19.61 -7.30
CA ARG A 173 -7.13 -18.37 -8.05
C ARG A 173 -8.04 -17.26 -7.55
N GLU A 174 -9.29 -17.58 -7.22
CA GLU A 174 -10.23 -16.62 -6.61
C GLU A 174 -9.70 -16.11 -5.26
N GLN A 175 -9.22 -17.01 -4.40
CA GLN A 175 -8.63 -16.65 -3.13
C GLN A 175 -7.36 -15.80 -3.30
N MET A 176 -6.52 -16.13 -4.28
CA MET A 176 -5.35 -15.34 -4.61
C MET A 176 -5.71 -13.94 -5.14
N CYS A 177 -6.69 -13.83 -6.04
CA CYS A 177 -7.18 -12.55 -6.52
C CYS A 177 -7.69 -11.67 -5.37
N LYS A 178 -8.50 -12.23 -4.46
CA LYS A 178 -8.98 -11.52 -3.24
C LYS A 178 -7.83 -11.02 -2.37
N MET A 179 -6.76 -11.81 -2.23
CA MET A 179 -5.57 -11.40 -1.49
C MET A 179 -4.76 -10.33 -2.19
N MET A 180 -4.57 -10.42 -3.51
CA MET A 180 -3.83 -9.41 -4.27
C MET A 180 -4.55 -8.06 -4.25
N ARG A 181 -5.89 -8.06 -4.17
CA ARG A 181 -6.67 -6.84 -3.88
C ARG A 181 -6.43 -6.32 -2.47
N GLY A 182 -6.31 -7.21 -1.48
CA GLY A 182 -5.88 -6.83 -0.13
C GLY A 182 -4.48 -6.22 -0.13
N PHE A 183 -3.57 -6.81 -0.91
CA PHE A 183 -2.21 -6.32 -1.04
C PHE A 183 -2.18 -4.95 -1.72
N HIS A 184 -3.02 -4.72 -2.72
CA HIS A 184 -3.17 -3.42 -3.35
C HIS A 184 -3.55 -2.33 -2.35
N VAL A 185 -4.53 -2.60 -1.48
CA VAL A 185 -4.90 -1.68 -0.39
C VAL A 185 -3.74 -1.45 0.57
N ARG A 186 -3.02 -2.51 0.98
CA ARG A 186 -1.82 -2.38 1.83
C ARG A 186 -0.72 -1.58 1.13
N ALA A 187 -0.47 -1.79 -0.16
CA ALA A 187 0.52 -1.08 -0.95
C ALA A 187 0.20 0.43 -1.05
N ILE A 188 -1.08 0.81 -1.16
CA ILE A 188 -1.51 2.21 -1.07
C ILE A 188 -1.15 2.79 0.31
N THR A 189 -1.51 2.10 1.39
CA THR A 189 -1.16 2.52 2.76
C THR A 189 0.35 2.67 2.94
N ILE A 190 1.13 1.68 2.48
CA ILE A 190 2.59 1.68 2.55
C ILE A 190 3.15 2.89 1.79
N ASN A 191 2.69 3.16 0.57
CA ASN A 191 3.14 4.33 -0.21
C ASN A 191 2.85 5.65 0.52
N ARG A 192 1.67 5.79 1.15
CA ARG A 192 1.33 6.96 1.96
C ARG A 192 2.24 7.11 3.18
N ALA A 193 2.49 6.00 3.89
CA ALA A 193 3.38 5.97 5.05
C ALA A 193 4.81 6.35 4.68
N MET A 194 5.33 5.81 3.57
CA MET A 194 6.66 6.16 3.07
C MET A 194 6.75 7.62 2.63
N GLY A 195 5.70 8.18 2.02
CA GLY A 195 5.63 9.61 1.74
C GLY A 195 5.70 10.47 2.99
N TYR A 196 4.95 10.11 4.04
CA TYR A 196 4.94 10.79 5.34
C TYR A 196 6.28 10.67 6.10
N ILE A 197 6.93 9.51 6.00
CA ILE A 197 8.26 9.30 6.55
C ILE A 197 9.29 10.15 5.80
N SER A 198 9.23 10.16 4.47
CA SER A 198 10.16 10.93 3.63
C SER A 198 9.98 12.44 3.75
N SER A 199 8.77 12.93 4.08
CA SER A 199 8.57 14.37 4.34
C SER A 199 9.19 14.85 5.64
N GLY A 200 9.52 13.92 6.54
CA GLY A 200 10.02 14.24 7.87
C GLY A 200 8.96 14.87 8.78
N ASP A 201 7.68 14.90 8.39
CA ASP A 201 6.61 15.54 9.16
C ASP A 201 6.43 14.92 10.55
N HIS A 202 6.72 13.62 10.69
CA HIS A 202 6.69 12.91 11.95
C HIS A 202 7.77 13.33 12.97
N ARG A 203 8.75 14.16 12.57
CA ARG A 203 9.84 14.67 13.42
C ARG A 203 9.59 16.10 13.91
N LYS A 204 8.51 16.74 13.46
CA LYS A 204 8.09 18.08 13.84
C LYS A 204 7.25 18.02 15.11
#